data_AF-A0A452CE52-F1
#
_entry.id   AF-A0A452CE52-F1
#
_cell.length_a   1.000
_cell.length_b   1.000
_cell.length_c   1.000
_cell.angle_alpha   90.00
_cell.angle_beta   90.00
_cell.angle_gamma   90.00
#
_symmetry.space_group_name_H-M   'P 1'
#
loop_
_entity.id
_entity.type
_entity.pdbx_description
1 polymer ?
#
loop_
_entity_poly.entity_id
_entity_poly.type
_entity_poly.pdbx_seq_one_letter_code
_entity_poly.pdbx_strand_id
1 'polypeptide(L)'
;MVKDGDPSWKPTFIVKPDSGCQGDGIYLIKDPSDIRLAGTLQSRPAVVQEYICKPLLIDKLKFDIRLYVLLKSLEPLEIYVAKDGLSRFCTEPYQEPHPRNLHHIFMHLTNYSLNIHSGNFVHSDSTSTGSKRTFSSILCRLSSKGVDIKKVWSDIISLVIKTVIALTPELRVFYQSDIPAGRPGPTCFQILGFDILLMKNLKPILLEVNANPSMRIEHEQELSPGVFENVPSLVDEEVKVAVIRDTLRLMDPFKKKRENQSRQLGKPLASKEEPSDSDLASASAGSANPEAHLPSICLKQVFPKYAKQFNYLRLVDRMANLFIRFLGIKGTMKLGPTGFRTFIRNCKLSSSSLSMAAVDILYIDITRRWNSMTMDQRDSGMCLQAFVEALFYLAQRKFKRLPRHEQVASLIDLCEYHLSLLDEKRLVCGRSATSGGRPPHSGTPQEATPAAQLAEGRPPPCTNGALKLSHSRHALS
;
A
#
# COMPACT_ATOMS: atom_id res chain seq x y z
N MET A 1 -27.70 39.06 7.70
CA MET A 1 -26.93 39.78 6.67
C MET A 1 -25.48 39.83 7.11
N VAL A 2 -24.67 38.86 6.66
CA VAL A 2 -23.22 38.84 6.91
C VAL A 2 -22.60 39.68 5.80
N LYS A 3 -21.83 40.70 6.19
CA LYS A 3 -21.17 41.61 5.26
C LYS A 3 -20.19 40.84 4.37
N ASP A 4 -20.40 40.94 3.06
CA ASP A 4 -19.38 40.78 2.02
C ASP A 4 -18.20 41.71 2.32
N GLY A 5 -16.97 41.17 2.33
CA GLY A 5 -15.78 42.00 2.44
C GLY A 5 -14.51 41.30 2.92
N ASP A 6 -14.00 40.34 2.15
CA ASP A 6 -12.55 40.24 1.92
C ASP A 6 -12.29 39.80 0.45
N PRO A 7 -11.82 40.69 -0.45
CA PRO A 7 -11.75 40.40 -1.88
C PRO A 7 -10.33 40.02 -2.35
N SER A 8 -9.66 39.02 -1.77
CA SER A 8 -8.33 38.64 -2.31
C SER A 8 -7.90 37.18 -2.29
N TRP A 9 -8.75 36.21 -1.95
CA TRP A 9 -8.44 34.81 -2.21
C TRP A 9 -9.63 34.08 -2.83
N LYS A 10 -9.64 34.04 -4.17
CA LYS A 10 -10.45 33.08 -4.93
C LYS A 10 -9.54 31.94 -5.38
N PRO A 11 -9.43 30.84 -4.61
CA PRO A 11 -8.64 29.69 -5.01
C PRO A 11 -9.12 29.19 -6.37
N THR A 12 -8.16 28.80 -7.23
CA THR A 12 -8.50 28.04 -8.44
C THR A 12 -8.58 26.57 -8.03
N PHE A 13 -9.55 25.85 -8.56
CA PHE A 13 -9.71 24.42 -8.30
C PHE A 13 -9.45 23.63 -9.57
N ILE A 14 -8.99 22.40 -9.41
CA ILE A 14 -8.90 21.38 -10.44
C ILE A 14 -9.91 20.29 -10.13
N VAL A 15 -10.74 19.96 -11.12
CA VAL A 15 -11.76 18.91 -11.03
C VAL A 15 -11.21 17.67 -11.73
N LYS A 16 -11.19 16.54 -11.03
CA LYS A 16 -10.66 15.25 -11.51
C LYS A 16 -11.76 14.18 -11.41
N PRO A 17 -12.35 13.73 -12.53
CA PRO A 17 -13.37 12.67 -12.51
C PRO A 17 -12.80 11.29 -12.13
N ASP A 18 -13.54 10.48 -11.37
CA ASP A 18 -13.09 9.17 -10.87
C ASP A 18 -12.78 8.14 -11.97
N SER A 19 -13.43 8.25 -13.13
CA SER A 19 -13.25 7.32 -14.27
C SER A 19 -12.18 7.78 -15.27
N GLY A 20 -11.50 8.91 -15.02
CA GLY A 20 -10.50 9.46 -15.91
C GLY A 20 -9.15 8.79 -15.72
N CYS A 21 -8.59 8.20 -16.77
CA CYS A 21 -7.15 7.99 -16.87
C CYS A 21 -6.56 9.05 -17.81
N GLN A 22 -5.23 9.23 -17.80
CA GLN A 22 -4.54 10.04 -18.83
C GLN A 22 -4.89 11.54 -18.90
N GLY A 23 -5.60 12.07 -17.90
CA GLY A 23 -6.01 13.48 -17.84
C GLY A 23 -7.34 13.78 -18.52
N ASP A 24 -8.06 12.77 -18.99
CA ASP A 24 -9.37 12.94 -19.62
C ASP A 24 -10.42 13.49 -18.63
N GLY A 25 -11.18 14.47 -19.08
CA GLY A 25 -12.20 15.16 -18.28
C GLY A 25 -11.67 16.06 -17.16
N ILE A 26 -10.35 16.30 -17.06
CA ILE A 26 -9.79 17.24 -16.07
C ILE A 26 -9.95 18.68 -16.56
N TYR A 27 -10.47 19.56 -15.69
CA TYR A 27 -10.61 20.98 -15.99
C TYR A 27 -10.39 21.85 -14.75
N LEU A 28 -10.13 23.14 -14.98
CA LEU A 28 -9.98 24.14 -13.92
C LEU A 28 -11.24 24.98 -13.78
N ILE A 29 -11.57 25.35 -12.54
CA ILE A 29 -12.67 26.26 -12.20
C ILE A 29 -12.18 27.33 -11.21
N LYS A 30 -12.84 28.50 -11.22
CA LYS A 30 -12.67 29.52 -10.17
C LYS A 30 -13.93 29.69 -9.33
N ASP A 31 -15.10 29.45 -9.90
CA ASP A 31 -16.36 29.39 -9.16
C ASP A 31 -16.76 27.93 -8.95
N PRO A 32 -16.99 27.46 -7.71
CA PRO A 32 -17.56 26.13 -7.46
C PRO A 32 -18.90 25.89 -8.18
N SER A 33 -19.62 26.95 -8.54
CA SER A 33 -20.86 26.87 -9.33
C SER A 33 -20.61 26.48 -10.79
N ASP A 34 -19.37 26.65 -11.29
CA ASP A 34 -18.96 26.24 -12.64
C ASP A 34 -18.67 24.73 -12.74
N ILE A 35 -18.87 23.97 -11.66
CA ILE A 35 -18.79 22.51 -11.72
C ILE A 35 -19.77 22.04 -12.78
N ARG A 36 -19.21 21.53 -13.89
CA ARG A 36 -19.98 21.01 -14.99
C ARG A 36 -20.66 19.75 -14.50
N LEU A 37 -21.93 19.87 -14.11
CA LEU A 37 -22.88 18.76 -14.06
C LEU A 37 -23.07 18.33 -15.51
N ALA A 38 -22.12 17.55 -16.04
CA ALA A 38 -22.18 17.07 -17.41
C ALA A 38 -23.55 16.39 -17.60
N GLY A 39 -24.35 16.97 -18.49
CA GLY A 39 -25.68 16.48 -18.81
C GLY A 39 -25.66 15.00 -19.23
N THR A 40 -26.77 14.33 -18.92
CA THR A 40 -27.19 12.99 -19.39
C THR A 40 -26.45 11.72 -18.96
N LEU A 41 -25.47 11.77 -18.07
CA LEU A 41 -25.00 10.57 -17.34
C LEU A 41 -24.88 10.90 -15.86
N GLN A 42 -25.56 10.13 -15.01
CA GLN A 42 -25.53 10.21 -13.54
C GLN A 42 -24.17 10.70 -13.01
N SER A 43 -24.20 11.76 -12.19
CA SER A 43 -23.11 12.33 -11.41
C SER A 43 -21.95 11.37 -11.19
N ARG A 44 -20.98 11.34 -12.11
CA ARG A 44 -19.74 10.58 -11.90
C ARG A 44 -19.02 11.22 -10.72
N PRO A 45 -18.57 10.44 -9.73
CA PRO A 45 -17.83 11.03 -8.61
C PRO A 45 -16.58 11.72 -9.15
N ALA A 46 -16.21 12.83 -8.50
CA ALA A 46 -15.04 13.60 -8.87
C ALA A 46 -14.39 14.17 -7.61
N VAL A 47 -13.07 14.33 -7.67
CA VAL A 47 -12.31 15.05 -6.65
C VAL A 47 -12.14 16.49 -7.11
N VAL A 48 -12.64 17.42 -6.30
CA VAL A 48 -12.34 18.84 -6.42
C VAL A 48 -11.17 19.16 -5.50
N GLN A 49 -10.06 19.62 -6.07
CA GLN A 49 -8.82 19.88 -5.35
C GLN A 49 -8.38 21.32 -5.59
N GLU A 50 -7.82 21.99 -4.58
CA GLU A 50 -7.18 23.29 -4.77
C GLU A 50 -6.01 23.16 -5.75
N TYR A 51 -5.98 24.01 -6.77
CA TYR A 51 -4.93 24.01 -7.78
C TYR A 51 -3.66 24.70 -7.27
N ILE A 52 -2.52 24.08 -7.53
CA ILE A 52 -1.21 24.60 -7.12
C ILE A 52 -0.75 25.66 -8.13
N CYS A 53 -1.01 26.93 -7.82
CA CYS A 53 -0.73 28.07 -8.72
C CYS A 53 0.75 28.47 -8.84
N LYS A 54 1.62 28.02 -7.92
CA LYS A 54 3.04 28.39 -7.91
C LYS A 54 3.96 27.16 -7.98
N PRO A 55 3.90 26.38 -9.07
CA PRO A 55 4.82 25.27 -9.28
C PRO A 55 6.25 25.76 -9.51
N LEU A 56 7.23 24.88 -9.26
CA LEU A 56 8.57 25.05 -9.78
C LEU A 56 8.53 24.95 -11.31
N LEU A 57 9.23 25.85 -11.99
CA LEU A 57 9.31 25.87 -13.44
C LEU A 57 10.75 25.61 -13.89
N ILE A 58 10.90 24.85 -14.97
CA ILE A 58 12.17 24.72 -15.70
C ILE A 58 11.86 25.15 -17.14
N ASP A 59 12.69 26.04 -17.69
CA ASP A 59 12.47 26.62 -19.03
C ASP A 59 11.09 27.29 -19.19
N LYS A 60 10.56 27.86 -18.10
CA LYS A 60 9.19 28.44 -17.99
C LYS A 60 8.05 27.41 -18.12
N LEU A 61 8.35 26.13 -18.21
CA LEU A 61 7.35 25.06 -18.32
C LEU A 61 7.05 24.46 -16.95
N LYS A 62 5.76 24.16 -16.73
CA LYS A 62 5.31 23.35 -15.60
C LYS A 62 5.69 21.90 -15.86
N PHE A 63 6.06 21.18 -14.81
CA PHE A 63 6.33 19.75 -14.89
C PHE A 63 5.92 19.04 -13.61
N ASP A 64 5.71 17.74 -13.71
CA ASP A 64 5.57 16.86 -12.54
C ASP A 64 6.58 15.72 -12.61
N ILE A 65 6.78 15.05 -11.47
CA ILE A 65 7.75 13.98 -11.30
C ILE A 65 7.01 12.67 -11.10
N ARG A 66 7.20 11.72 -12.02
CA ARG A 66 6.87 10.31 -11.86
C ARG A 66 8.03 9.61 -11.16
N LEU A 67 7.85 9.29 -9.88
CA LEU A 67 8.81 8.53 -9.08
C LEU A 67 8.33 7.10 -8.86
N TYR A 68 9.22 6.12 -9.03
CA TYR A 68 8.90 4.71 -8.83
C TYR A 68 9.22 4.26 -7.40
N VAL A 69 8.25 3.61 -6.76
CA VAL A 69 8.35 3.11 -5.38
C VAL A 69 7.97 1.64 -5.35
N LEU A 70 8.85 0.78 -4.82
CA LEU A 70 8.55 -0.62 -4.59
C LEU A 70 8.07 -0.81 -3.15
N LEU A 71 6.82 -1.22 -3.00
CA LEU A 71 6.29 -1.79 -1.77
C LEU A 71 6.59 -3.29 -1.77
N LYS A 72 7.64 -3.69 -1.08
CA LYS A 72 8.17 -5.06 -1.10
C LYS A 72 7.43 -5.99 -0.13
N SER A 73 7.01 -5.46 1.01
CA SER A 73 6.36 -6.23 2.08
C SER A 73 5.52 -5.31 2.97
N LEU A 74 4.40 -5.84 3.48
CA LEU A 74 3.55 -5.17 4.49
C LEU A 74 3.90 -5.60 5.93
N GLU A 75 4.50 -6.77 6.11
CA GLU A 75 4.90 -7.32 7.42
C GLU A 75 6.21 -8.15 7.31
N PRO A 76 7.35 -7.61 7.76
CA PRO A 76 7.55 -6.21 8.17
C PRO A 76 7.34 -5.27 6.98
N LEU A 77 6.95 -4.01 7.26
CA LEU A 77 6.81 -2.99 6.22
C LEU A 77 8.17 -2.72 5.57
N GLU A 78 8.26 -2.83 4.25
CA GLU A 78 9.47 -2.57 3.48
C GLU A 78 9.17 -1.69 2.27
N ILE A 79 9.82 -0.52 2.21
CA ILE A 79 9.61 0.49 1.16
C ILE A 79 10.96 0.82 0.52
N TYR A 80 11.00 0.75 -0.81
CA TYR A 80 12.15 1.11 -1.62
C TYR A 80 11.78 2.20 -2.62
N VAL A 81 12.66 3.18 -2.79
CA VAL A 81 12.46 4.31 -3.70
C VAL A 81 13.52 4.26 -4.79
N ALA A 82 13.13 4.40 -6.06
CA ALA A 82 14.06 4.49 -7.17
C ALA A 82 14.92 5.75 -7.04
N LYS A 83 16.22 5.64 -7.34
CA LYS A 83 17.18 6.77 -7.31
C LYS A 83 16.86 7.87 -8.33
N ASP A 84 16.00 7.57 -9.30
CA ASP A 84 15.62 8.46 -10.38
C ASP A 84 14.14 8.24 -10.75
N GLY A 85 13.61 9.14 -11.56
CA GLY A 85 12.24 9.13 -12.06
C GLY A 85 12.13 9.90 -13.38
N LEU A 86 10.91 10.09 -13.86
CA LEU A 86 10.63 10.84 -15.08
C LEU A 86 10.05 12.21 -14.72
N SER A 87 10.59 13.27 -15.29
CA SER A 87 10.00 14.61 -15.24
C SER A 87 9.24 14.86 -16.53
N ARG A 88 7.91 15.07 -16.42
CA ARG A 88 7.00 15.25 -17.57
C ARG A 88 6.60 16.71 -17.67
N PHE A 89 6.87 17.32 -18.81
CA PHE A 89 6.67 18.75 -19.03
C PHE A 89 5.37 19.02 -19.77
N CYS A 90 4.72 20.11 -19.37
CA CYS A 90 3.79 20.86 -20.21
C CYS A 90 4.52 21.35 -21.47
N THR A 91 3.78 21.53 -22.57
CA THR A 91 4.34 21.99 -23.85
C THR A 91 4.16 23.49 -24.10
N GLU A 92 3.43 24.19 -23.22
CA GLU A 92 3.26 25.63 -23.26
C GLU A 92 3.84 26.32 -22.00
N PRO A 93 4.43 27.53 -22.14
CA PRO A 93 4.91 28.32 -21.00
C PRO A 93 3.82 28.55 -19.96
N TYR A 94 4.16 28.27 -18.70
CA TYR A 94 3.23 28.40 -17.59
C TYR A 94 2.90 29.86 -17.29
N GLN A 95 1.62 30.13 -17.10
CA GLN A 95 1.10 31.36 -16.51
C GLN A 95 0.20 30.99 -15.32
N GLU A 96 0.14 31.86 -14.30
CA GLU A 96 -0.78 31.61 -13.18
C GLU A 96 -2.24 31.60 -13.66
N PRO A 97 -3.13 30.78 -13.05
CA PRO A 97 -4.51 30.66 -13.53
C PRO A 97 -5.30 31.96 -13.42
N HIS A 98 -5.90 32.37 -14.54
CA HIS A 98 -6.84 33.48 -14.67
C HIS A 98 -8.03 33.06 -15.57
N PRO A 99 -9.19 33.71 -15.50
CA PRO A 99 -10.37 33.30 -16.26
C PRO A 99 -10.14 33.04 -17.76
N ARG A 100 -9.23 33.77 -18.40
CA ARG A 100 -8.92 33.62 -19.84
C ARG A 100 -7.93 32.48 -20.19
N ASN A 101 -7.34 31.75 -19.24
CA ASN A 101 -6.35 30.69 -19.52
C ASN A 101 -6.71 29.34 -18.88
N LEU A 102 -7.80 29.24 -18.11
CA LEU A 102 -8.23 27.99 -17.46
C LEU A 102 -8.43 26.83 -18.44
N HIS A 103 -8.79 27.14 -19.69
CA HIS A 103 -8.99 26.18 -20.76
C HIS A 103 -7.71 25.81 -21.52
N HIS A 104 -6.58 26.48 -21.25
CA HIS A 104 -5.27 26.18 -21.86
C HIS A 104 -4.63 24.99 -21.15
N ILE A 105 -5.09 23.79 -21.51
CA ILE A 105 -4.69 22.55 -20.83
C ILE A 105 -3.19 22.24 -20.97
N PHE A 106 -2.56 22.60 -22.09
CA PHE A 106 -1.14 22.30 -22.37
C PHE A 106 -0.15 23.07 -21.49
N MET A 107 -0.55 24.16 -20.83
CA MET A 107 0.27 24.83 -19.81
C MET A 107 -0.05 24.37 -18.38
N HIS A 108 -1.21 23.74 -18.16
CA HIS A 108 -1.69 23.42 -16.82
C HIS A 108 -1.64 21.94 -16.46
N LEU A 109 -1.71 21.03 -17.43
CA LEU A 109 -1.72 19.58 -17.24
C LEU A 109 -0.44 18.97 -17.82
N THR A 110 0.25 18.16 -17.03
CA THR A 110 1.56 17.58 -17.37
C THR A 110 1.44 16.15 -17.93
N ASN A 111 0.22 15.64 -18.08
CA ASN A 111 -0.04 14.29 -18.55
C ASN A 111 0.61 14.09 -19.93
N TYR A 112 1.43 13.05 -20.04
CA TYR A 112 2.14 12.71 -21.28
C TYR A 112 1.16 12.44 -22.43
N SER A 113 0.12 11.66 -22.18
CA SER A 113 -0.96 11.32 -23.11
C SER A 113 -1.66 12.56 -23.70
N LEU A 114 -1.72 13.66 -22.94
CA LEU A 114 -2.25 14.91 -23.43
C LEU A 114 -1.19 15.63 -24.28
N ASN A 115 -0.01 15.84 -23.70
CA ASN A 115 1.00 16.71 -24.27
C ASN A 115 1.64 16.12 -25.53
N ILE A 116 1.67 14.81 -25.73
CA ILE A 116 2.21 14.17 -26.94
C ILE A 116 1.49 14.62 -28.21
N HIS A 117 0.22 14.99 -28.12
CA HIS A 117 -0.58 15.49 -29.25
C HIS A 117 -0.43 17.01 -29.48
N SER A 118 0.37 17.69 -28.66
CA SER A 118 0.69 19.11 -28.87
C SER A 118 1.75 19.23 -29.96
N GLY A 119 1.56 20.15 -30.90
CA GLY A 119 2.59 20.48 -31.91
C GLY A 119 3.91 21.00 -31.32
N ASN A 120 3.92 21.37 -30.03
CA ASN A 120 5.09 21.82 -29.29
C ASN A 120 5.77 20.68 -28.49
N PHE A 121 5.32 19.43 -28.64
CA PHE A 121 5.96 18.31 -27.95
C PHE A 121 7.30 17.98 -28.58
N VAL A 122 8.36 17.94 -27.77
CA VAL A 122 9.71 17.67 -28.23
C VAL A 122 10.17 16.31 -27.70
N HIS A 123 10.26 15.34 -28.61
CA HIS A 123 11.03 14.12 -28.39
C HIS A 123 12.52 14.47 -28.47
N SER A 124 13.32 13.94 -27.55
CA SER A 124 14.75 14.23 -27.48
C SER A 124 15.52 12.97 -27.14
N ASP A 125 16.65 12.78 -27.80
CA ASP A 125 17.60 11.70 -27.53
C ASP A 125 18.53 11.99 -26.34
N SER A 126 18.25 13.08 -25.60
CA SER A 126 19.01 13.46 -24.42
C SER A 126 18.12 13.43 -23.18
N THR A 127 18.72 13.01 -22.07
CA THR A 127 18.08 12.86 -20.77
C THR A 127 17.69 14.17 -20.11
N SER A 128 18.21 15.29 -20.64
CA SER A 128 18.13 16.63 -20.05
C SER A 128 17.32 17.64 -20.86
N THR A 129 16.86 17.27 -22.06
CA THR A 129 16.13 18.12 -23.01
C THR A 129 14.82 17.46 -23.46
N GLY A 130 14.00 18.20 -24.19
CA GLY A 130 12.67 17.74 -24.62
C GLY A 130 11.59 17.84 -23.53
N SER A 131 10.42 17.27 -23.83
CA SER A 131 9.22 17.32 -22.98
C SER A 131 9.15 16.19 -21.94
N LYS A 132 10.11 15.26 -21.96
CA LYS A 132 10.30 14.20 -20.97
C LYS A 132 11.79 14.09 -20.65
N ARG A 133 12.15 14.19 -19.37
CA ARG A 133 13.54 14.24 -18.90
C ARG A 133 13.73 13.33 -17.69
N THR A 134 14.95 12.90 -17.40
CA THR A 134 15.22 12.21 -16.11
C THR A 134 15.10 13.20 -14.96
N PHE A 135 14.65 12.75 -13.79
CA PHE A 135 14.57 13.63 -12.63
C PHE A 135 15.96 14.03 -12.12
N SER A 136 16.94 13.14 -12.23
CA SER A 136 18.35 13.43 -11.96
C SER A 136 18.88 14.62 -12.77
N SER A 137 18.48 14.78 -14.03
CA SER A 137 18.87 15.94 -14.85
C SER A 137 18.33 17.27 -14.27
N ILE A 138 17.09 17.25 -13.76
CA ILE A 138 16.47 18.41 -13.11
C ILE A 138 17.18 18.73 -11.81
N LEU A 139 17.48 17.72 -11.00
CA LEU A 139 18.22 17.90 -9.75
C LEU A 139 19.63 18.46 -9.99
N CYS A 140 20.34 18.00 -11.02
CA CYS A 140 21.64 18.54 -11.41
C CYS A 140 21.54 20.05 -11.74
N ARG A 141 20.53 20.44 -12.53
CA ARG A 141 20.28 21.84 -12.88
C ARG A 141 19.87 22.71 -11.68
N LEU A 142 19.18 22.15 -10.69
CA LEU A 142 18.87 22.85 -9.45
C LEU A 142 20.14 22.98 -8.57
N SER A 143 20.97 21.95 -8.53
CA SER A 143 22.22 21.96 -7.78
C SER A 143 23.18 23.01 -8.29
N SER A 144 23.29 23.18 -9.61
CA SER A 144 24.13 24.23 -10.22
C SER A 144 23.64 25.65 -9.91
N LYS A 145 22.40 25.80 -9.45
CA LYS A 145 21.81 27.05 -8.94
C LYS A 145 21.90 27.19 -7.42
N GLY A 146 22.64 26.32 -6.74
CA GLY A 146 22.84 26.38 -5.29
C GLY A 146 21.71 25.79 -4.45
N VAL A 147 20.80 25.01 -5.04
CA VAL A 147 19.73 24.34 -4.29
C VAL A 147 20.28 23.14 -3.51
N ASP A 148 19.85 22.99 -2.26
CA ASP A 148 20.13 21.78 -1.47
C ASP A 148 19.28 20.58 -1.94
N ILE A 149 19.84 19.82 -2.87
CA ILE A 149 19.23 18.62 -3.43
C ILE A 149 19.02 17.52 -2.38
N LYS A 150 19.90 17.43 -1.36
CA LYS A 150 19.76 16.42 -0.31
C LYS A 150 18.50 16.69 0.50
N LYS A 151 18.22 17.96 0.80
CA LYS A 151 16.97 18.36 1.45
C LYS A 151 15.75 18.05 0.58
N VAL A 152 15.75 18.42 -0.71
CA VAL A 152 14.64 18.13 -1.62
C VAL A 152 14.34 16.62 -1.66
N TRP A 153 15.38 15.80 -1.79
CA TRP A 153 15.23 14.33 -1.81
C TRP A 153 14.74 13.78 -0.47
N SER A 154 15.21 14.31 0.64
CA SER A 154 14.73 13.94 1.98
C SER A 154 13.24 14.26 2.16
N ASP A 155 12.80 15.42 1.69
CA ASP A 155 11.39 15.84 1.76
C ASP A 155 10.50 14.94 0.87
N ILE A 156 10.99 14.53 -0.31
CA ILE A 156 10.30 13.55 -1.20
C ILE A 156 10.21 12.18 -0.54
N ILE A 157 11.31 11.65 0.03
CA ILE A 157 11.29 10.36 0.74
C ILE A 157 10.29 10.39 1.90
N SER A 158 10.29 11.47 2.68
CA SER A 158 9.33 11.67 3.77
C SER A 158 7.88 11.63 3.25
N LEU A 159 7.59 12.29 2.12
CA LEU A 159 6.28 12.26 1.47
C LEU A 159 5.88 10.82 1.09
N VAL A 160 6.79 10.06 0.46
CA VAL A 160 6.54 8.67 0.07
C VAL A 160 6.25 7.79 1.29
N ILE A 161 7.09 7.84 2.33
CA ILE A 161 6.92 7.03 3.55
C ILE A 161 5.59 7.33 4.22
N LYS A 162 5.25 8.62 4.41
CA LYS A 162 3.99 9.03 5.04
C LYS A 162 2.77 8.50 4.26
N THR A 163 2.83 8.58 2.93
CA THR A 163 1.76 8.10 2.05
C THR A 163 1.59 6.59 2.17
N VAL A 164 2.68 5.81 2.09
CA VAL A 164 2.61 4.35 2.20
C VAL A 164 2.16 3.90 3.60
N ILE A 165 2.61 4.58 4.67
CA ILE A 165 2.13 4.33 6.04
C ILE A 165 0.63 4.54 6.14
N ALA A 166 0.07 5.56 5.49
CA ALA A 166 -1.37 5.81 5.49
C ALA A 166 -2.16 4.71 4.74
N LEU A 167 -1.59 4.11 3.70
CA LEU A 167 -2.20 3.01 2.93
C LEU A 167 -2.10 1.65 3.63
N THR A 168 -1.05 1.44 4.43
CA THR A 168 -0.68 0.14 5.01
C THR A 168 -1.81 -0.54 5.82
N PRO A 169 -2.55 0.15 6.71
CA PRO A 169 -3.58 -0.49 7.53
C PRO A 169 -4.67 -1.19 6.72
N GLU A 170 -5.20 -0.52 5.69
CA GLU A 170 -6.22 -1.10 4.80
C GLU A 170 -5.65 -2.28 4.02
N LEU A 171 -4.49 -2.10 3.40
CA LEU A 171 -3.83 -3.16 2.63
C LEU A 171 -3.57 -4.42 3.46
N ARG A 172 -3.25 -4.28 4.76
CA ARG A 172 -3.09 -5.43 5.67
C ARG A 172 -4.40 -6.18 5.89
N VAL A 173 -5.53 -5.48 6.00
CA VAL A 173 -6.85 -6.13 6.15
C VAL A 173 -7.19 -6.92 4.88
N PHE A 174 -7.02 -6.32 3.70
CA PHE A 174 -7.19 -7.03 2.41
C PHE A 174 -6.23 -8.22 2.29
N TYR A 175 -4.95 -8.02 2.61
CA TYR A 175 -3.96 -9.10 2.52
C TYR A 175 -4.31 -10.28 3.43
N GLN A 176 -4.79 -10.03 4.65
CA GLN A 176 -5.15 -11.07 5.59
C GLN A 176 -6.47 -11.79 5.23
N SER A 177 -7.43 -11.10 4.57
CA SER A 177 -8.63 -11.77 4.07
C SER A 177 -8.28 -12.79 2.99
N ASP A 178 -7.38 -12.41 2.07
CA ASP A 178 -7.03 -13.23 0.92
C ASP A 178 -6.00 -14.31 1.26
N ILE A 179 -5.02 -13.98 2.12
CA ILE A 179 -3.92 -14.85 2.53
C ILE A 179 -3.86 -14.90 4.07
N PRO A 180 -4.66 -15.80 4.70
CA PRO A 180 -4.68 -15.91 6.15
C PRO A 180 -3.36 -16.43 6.73
N ALA A 181 -2.97 -15.90 7.88
CA ALA A 181 -1.81 -16.34 8.65
C ALA A 181 -1.78 -17.86 8.86
N GLY A 182 -0.61 -18.47 8.66
CA GLY A 182 -0.37 -19.92 8.84
C GLY A 182 -0.74 -20.79 7.63
N ARG A 183 -1.23 -20.21 6.53
CA ARG A 183 -1.35 -20.92 5.25
C ARG A 183 -0.22 -20.52 4.30
N PRO A 184 0.37 -21.47 3.55
CA PRO A 184 1.27 -21.11 2.47
C PRO A 184 0.48 -20.33 1.41
N GLY A 185 0.92 -19.11 1.11
CA GLY A 185 0.36 -18.25 0.07
C GLY A 185 1.47 -17.46 -0.62
N PRO A 186 1.20 -16.87 -1.79
CA PRO A 186 2.19 -16.07 -2.50
C PRO A 186 2.57 -14.84 -1.69
N THR A 187 3.83 -14.41 -1.78
CA THR A 187 4.22 -13.09 -1.28
C THR A 187 3.91 -12.04 -2.34
N CYS A 188 3.26 -10.96 -1.95
CA CYS A 188 2.93 -9.86 -2.85
C CYS A 188 3.96 -8.74 -2.79
N PHE A 189 4.18 -8.07 -3.91
CA PHE A 189 4.91 -6.81 -4.02
C PHE A 189 4.19 -5.91 -5.03
N GLN A 190 4.39 -4.60 -4.95
CA GLN A 190 3.81 -3.66 -5.91
C GLN A 190 4.81 -2.57 -6.28
N ILE A 191 4.94 -2.29 -7.58
CA ILE A 191 5.62 -1.09 -8.07
C ILE A 191 4.56 0.00 -8.24
N LEU A 192 4.70 1.07 -7.47
CA LEU A 192 3.82 2.24 -7.45
C LEU A 192 4.47 3.39 -8.22
N GLY A 193 3.68 4.14 -8.96
CA GLY A 193 4.09 5.40 -9.59
C GLY A 193 3.56 6.59 -8.81
N PHE A 194 4.43 7.31 -8.13
CA PHE A 194 4.09 8.53 -7.41
C PHE A 194 4.20 9.73 -8.34
N ASP A 195 3.14 10.53 -8.43
CA ASP A 195 3.12 11.77 -9.20
C ASP A 195 3.29 12.92 -8.22
N ILE A 196 4.41 13.62 -8.33
CA ILE A 196 4.84 14.62 -7.36
C ILE A 196 5.06 15.95 -8.08
N LEU A 197 4.48 17.02 -7.55
CA LEU A 197 4.74 18.38 -7.99
C LEU A 197 5.68 19.07 -7.01
N LEU A 198 6.75 19.68 -7.50
CA LEU A 198 7.54 20.62 -6.70
C LEU A 198 6.92 22.01 -6.80
N MET A 199 6.67 22.64 -5.67
CA MET A 199 6.30 24.06 -5.61
C MET A 199 7.51 24.96 -5.87
N LYS A 200 7.29 26.25 -6.13
CA LYS A 200 8.36 27.25 -6.32
C LYS A 200 9.35 27.31 -5.13
N ASN A 201 8.87 27.01 -3.92
CA ASN A 201 9.69 26.91 -2.71
C ASN A 201 10.31 25.50 -2.48
N LEU A 202 10.28 24.64 -3.51
CA LEU A 202 10.80 23.29 -3.52
C LEU A 202 10.09 22.28 -2.61
N LYS A 203 8.95 22.66 -2.00
CA LYS A 203 8.12 21.73 -1.23
C LYS A 203 7.50 20.70 -2.19
N PRO A 204 7.67 19.39 -1.95
CA PRO A 204 7.02 18.36 -2.73
C PRO A 204 5.55 18.20 -2.31
N ILE A 205 4.67 18.08 -3.29
CA ILE A 205 3.23 17.86 -3.11
C ILE A 205 2.83 16.60 -3.88
N LEU A 206 2.12 15.68 -3.21
CA LEU A 206 1.57 14.49 -3.83
C LEU A 206 0.37 14.86 -4.69
N LEU A 207 0.38 14.46 -5.95
CA LEU A 207 -0.77 14.62 -6.86
C LEU A 207 -1.64 13.35 -6.85
N GLU A 208 -1.02 12.20 -7.06
CA GLU A 208 -1.67 10.88 -7.11
C GLU A 208 -0.65 9.74 -6.90
N VAL A 209 -1.17 8.54 -6.62
CA VAL A 209 -0.39 7.29 -6.57
C VAL A 209 -1.01 6.31 -7.56
N ASN A 210 -0.26 5.98 -8.59
CA ASN A 210 -0.64 5.04 -9.62
C ASN A 210 -0.25 3.61 -9.21
N ALA A 211 -1.24 2.73 -9.06
CA ALA A 211 -1.00 1.32 -8.77
C ALA A 211 -0.34 0.59 -9.96
N ASN A 212 -0.69 0.98 -11.19
CA ASN A 212 -0.22 0.35 -12.43
C ASN A 212 0.48 1.39 -13.32
N PRO A 213 1.66 1.90 -12.93
CA PRO A 213 2.37 2.86 -13.76
C PRO A 213 2.81 2.21 -15.08
N SER A 214 2.69 2.93 -16.20
CA SER A 214 3.17 2.44 -17.50
C SER A 214 4.66 2.14 -17.45
N MET A 215 5.01 0.93 -17.90
CA MET A 215 6.39 0.44 -18.05
C MET A 215 6.82 0.35 -19.52
N ARG A 216 6.03 0.90 -20.45
CA ARG A 216 6.44 0.98 -21.86
C ARG A 216 7.71 1.83 -21.99
N ILE A 217 8.67 1.38 -22.77
CA ILE A 217 9.92 2.10 -23.06
C ILE A 217 9.93 2.69 -24.47
N GLU A 218 8.81 2.56 -25.19
CA GLU A 218 8.63 3.05 -26.56
C GLU A 218 7.56 4.14 -26.60
N HIS A 219 7.57 4.92 -27.67
CA HIS A 219 6.53 5.87 -28.01
C HIS A 219 6.15 5.75 -29.48
N GLU A 220 4.90 6.07 -29.81
CA GLU A 220 4.46 6.15 -31.19
C GLU A 220 4.99 7.42 -31.83
N GLN A 221 5.60 7.27 -33.00
CA GLN A 221 6.07 8.35 -33.85
C GLN A 221 5.43 8.21 -35.23
N GLU A 222 4.84 9.30 -35.72
CA GLU A 222 4.32 9.36 -37.08
C GLU A 222 5.48 9.60 -38.06
N LEU A 223 5.74 8.63 -38.94
CA LEU A 223 6.80 8.73 -39.96
C LEU A 223 6.29 9.39 -41.23
N SER A 224 5.03 9.12 -41.57
CA SER A 224 4.31 9.69 -42.71
C SER A 224 2.81 9.71 -42.39
N PRO A 225 1.99 10.52 -43.08
CA PRO A 225 0.58 10.67 -42.75
C PRO A 225 -0.16 9.33 -42.60
N GLY A 226 -0.59 9.02 -41.37
CA GLY A 226 -1.31 7.78 -41.03
C GLY A 226 -0.43 6.53 -40.81
N VAL A 227 0.89 6.65 -40.83
CA VAL A 227 1.85 5.55 -40.57
C VAL A 227 2.62 5.83 -39.29
N PHE A 228 2.36 5.02 -38.26
CA PHE A 228 2.97 5.13 -36.94
C PHE A 228 3.91 3.95 -36.68
N GLU A 229 5.06 4.24 -36.08
CA GLU A 229 6.00 3.23 -35.59
C GLU A 229 6.26 3.43 -34.10
N ASN A 230 6.50 2.32 -33.38
CA ASN A 230 6.93 2.38 -31.98
C ASN A 230 8.46 2.49 -31.95
N VAL A 231 8.95 3.65 -31.53
CA VAL A 231 10.37 3.95 -31.41
C VAL A 231 10.81 3.97 -29.94
N PRO A 232 12.00 3.43 -29.60
CA PRO A 232 12.51 3.46 -28.23
C PRO A 232 12.64 4.88 -27.68
N SER A 233 12.36 5.04 -26.39
CA SER A 233 12.59 6.28 -25.65
C SER A 233 13.72 6.06 -24.65
N LEU A 234 14.87 6.69 -24.92
CA LEU A 234 16.07 6.58 -24.09
C LEU A 234 15.82 6.91 -22.61
N VAL A 235 15.04 7.97 -22.36
CA VAL A 235 14.70 8.41 -21.00
C VAL A 235 13.84 7.36 -20.26
N ASP A 236 12.87 6.78 -20.95
CA ASP A 236 12.03 5.73 -20.39
C ASP A 236 12.84 4.46 -20.14
N GLU A 237 13.69 4.06 -21.08
CA GLU A 237 14.54 2.88 -20.97
C GLU A 237 15.51 3.00 -19.77
N GLU A 238 16.24 4.11 -19.67
CA GLU A 238 17.23 4.33 -18.61
C GLU A 238 16.62 4.19 -17.20
N VAL A 239 15.40 4.71 -17.02
CA VAL A 239 14.72 4.67 -15.72
C VAL A 239 13.99 3.34 -15.50
N LYS A 240 13.15 2.91 -16.44
CA LYS A 240 12.22 1.80 -16.23
C LYS A 240 12.91 0.44 -16.24
N VAL A 241 13.90 0.23 -17.12
CA VAL A 241 14.65 -1.04 -17.16
C VAL A 241 15.35 -1.26 -15.82
N ALA A 242 15.98 -0.21 -15.26
CA ALA A 242 16.62 -0.29 -13.95
C ALA A 242 15.62 -0.65 -12.83
N VAL A 243 14.44 -0.01 -12.81
CA VAL A 243 13.38 -0.28 -11.82
C VAL A 243 12.91 -1.73 -11.90
N ILE A 244 12.63 -2.25 -13.10
CA ILE A 244 12.14 -3.63 -13.28
C ILE A 244 13.24 -4.63 -12.91
N ARG A 245 14.44 -4.49 -13.48
CA ARG A 245 15.59 -5.36 -13.20
C ARG A 245 15.84 -5.45 -11.70
N ASP A 246 15.93 -4.31 -11.02
CA ASP A 246 16.29 -4.28 -9.62
C ASP A 246 15.13 -4.74 -8.71
N THR A 247 13.87 -4.58 -9.14
CA THR A 247 12.72 -5.22 -8.47
C THR A 247 12.85 -6.73 -8.52
N LEU A 248 13.11 -7.31 -9.70
CA LEU A 248 13.27 -8.77 -9.84
C LEU A 248 14.44 -9.30 -9.00
N ARG A 249 15.55 -8.56 -8.93
CA ARG A 249 16.70 -8.90 -8.07
C ARG A 249 16.41 -8.84 -6.58
N LEU A 250 15.51 -7.95 -6.15
CA LEU A 250 15.08 -7.82 -4.75
C LEU A 250 14.01 -8.86 -4.36
N MET A 251 13.24 -9.33 -5.34
CA MET A 251 12.20 -10.33 -5.16
C MET A 251 12.67 -11.77 -5.44
N ASP A 252 13.95 -11.97 -5.77
CA ASP A 252 14.51 -13.29 -6.06
C ASP A 252 14.30 -14.27 -4.88
N PRO A 253 13.49 -15.33 -5.07
CA PRO A 253 13.21 -16.30 -4.01
C PRO A 253 14.46 -17.07 -3.57
N PHE A 254 15.46 -17.23 -4.44
CA PHE A 254 16.68 -17.97 -4.12
C PHE A 254 17.62 -17.19 -3.19
N LYS A 255 17.63 -15.85 -3.27
CA LYS A 255 18.35 -15.01 -2.29
C LYS A 255 17.81 -15.20 -0.89
N LYS A 256 16.48 -15.19 -0.73
CA LYS A 256 15.82 -15.38 0.56
C LYS A 256 16.18 -16.73 1.20
N LYS A 257 16.34 -17.79 0.39
CA LYS A 257 16.78 -19.12 0.85
C LYS A 257 18.23 -19.10 1.32
N ARG A 258 19.15 -18.46 0.58
CA ARG A 258 20.57 -18.33 0.96
C ARG A 258 20.78 -17.48 2.21
N GLU A 259 20.04 -16.38 2.36
CA GLU A 259 20.06 -15.54 3.57
C GLU A 259 19.51 -16.27 4.80
N ASN A 260 18.45 -17.08 4.64
CA ASN A 260 17.92 -17.88 5.73
C ASN A 260 18.85 -19.04 6.14
N GLN A 261 19.53 -19.68 5.17
CA GLN A 261 20.51 -20.74 5.44
C GLN A 261 21.77 -20.19 6.14
N SER A 262 22.29 -19.04 5.69
CA SER A 262 23.43 -18.38 6.34
C SER A 262 23.11 -17.88 7.76
N ARG A 263 21.88 -17.39 8.00
CA ARG A 263 21.42 -17.04 9.36
C ARG A 263 21.24 -18.25 10.30
N GLN A 264 20.95 -19.44 9.76
CA GLN A 264 20.88 -20.67 10.54
C GLN A 264 22.27 -21.23 10.89
N LEU A 265 23.25 -21.09 9.98
CA LEU A 265 24.65 -21.49 10.24
C LEU A 265 25.40 -20.54 11.19
N GLY A 266 24.93 -19.31 11.38
CA GLY A 266 25.59 -18.29 12.22
C GLY A 266 25.29 -18.35 13.73
N LYS A 267 24.62 -19.38 14.24
CA LYS A 267 24.45 -19.57 15.70
C LYS A 267 25.63 -20.39 16.25
N PRO A 268 26.44 -19.86 17.19
CA PRO A 268 27.55 -20.62 17.74
C PRO A 268 27.01 -21.69 18.70
N LEU A 269 27.16 -22.97 18.33
CA LEU A 269 27.10 -24.07 19.28
C LEU A 269 28.44 -24.13 20.02
N ALA A 270 28.36 -24.07 21.35
CA ALA A 270 29.50 -24.25 22.22
C ALA A 270 29.97 -25.72 22.23
N SER A 271 31.28 -25.88 22.44
CA SER A 271 32.05 -27.04 22.93
C SER A 271 32.63 -28.09 21.94
N LYS A 272 33.97 -27.99 21.82
CA LYS A 272 35.05 -28.99 22.01
C LYS A 272 35.62 -29.84 20.85
N GLU A 273 36.94 -29.61 20.62
CA GLU A 273 38.11 -30.53 20.37
C GLU A 273 37.98 -31.58 19.25
N GLU A 274 38.95 -31.94 18.38
CA GLU A 274 40.37 -31.65 18.02
C GLU A 274 40.59 -32.38 16.63
N PRO A 275 41.75 -32.28 15.94
CA PRO A 275 41.86 -32.41 14.48
C PRO A 275 42.21 -33.83 13.96
N SER A 276 41.85 -34.13 12.70
CA SER A 276 42.50 -35.20 11.93
C SER A 276 42.51 -34.89 10.44
N ASP A 277 43.72 -34.85 9.88
CA ASP A 277 44.03 -34.80 8.46
C ASP A 277 43.56 -36.06 7.72
N SER A 278 42.96 -35.89 6.54
CA SER A 278 43.29 -36.68 5.35
C SER A 278 42.56 -36.14 4.11
N ASP A 279 43.36 -35.92 3.07
CA ASP A 279 43.09 -35.52 1.69
C ASP A 279 41.75 -35.91 1.06
N LEU A 280 41.18 -34.99 0.26
CA LEU A 280 41.00 -35.21 -1.19
C LEU A 280 40.45 -33.94 -1.86
N ALA A 281 41.25 -33.47 -2.82
CA ALA A 281 40.91 -32.40 -3.74
C ALA A 281 39.56 -32.64 -4.43
N SER A 282 38.62 -31.71 -4.26
CA SER A 282 37.59 -31.47 -5.26
C SER A 282 37.48 -29.95 -5.48
N ALA A 283 37.95 -29.57 -6.67
CA ALA A 283 37.79 -28.31 -7.37
C ALA A 283 37.11 -27.16 -6.58
N SER A 284 37.94 -26.22 -6.15
CA SER A 284 37.54 -24.83 -5.92
C SER A 284 37.11 -24.19 -7.25
N ALA A 285 35.92 -24.56 -7.75
CA ALA A 285 35.21 -23.74 -8.71
C ALA A 285 34.74 -22.51 -7.95
N GLY A 286 35.48 -21.41 -8.12
CA GLY A 286 35.16 -20.12 -7.53
C GLY A 286 33.68 -19.82 -7.68
N SER A 287 33.02 -19.59 -6.55
CA SER A 287 31.72 -18.92 -6.48
C SER A 287 31.90 -17.49 -7.01
N ALA A 288 32.06 -17.34 -8.32
CA ALA A 288 31.96 -16.05 -8.99
C ALA A 288 30.54 -15.56 -8.71
N ASN A 289 30.42 -14.55 -7.84
CA ASN A 289 29.14 -13.96 -7.50
C ASN A 289 28.50 -13.46 -8.80
N PRO A 290 27.41 -14.07 -9.31
CA PRO A 290 26.86 -13.72 -10.62
C PRO A 290 26.41 -12.26 -10.72
N GLU A 291 26.27 -11.61 -9.56
CA GLU A 291 25.88 -10.20 -9.45
C GLU A 291 27.03 -9.19 -9.51
N ALA A 292 28.30 -9.62 -9.52
CA ALA A 292 29.44 -8.71 -9.50
C ALA A 292 29.53 -7.81 -10.76
N HIS A 293 29.00 -8.29 -11.89
CA HIS A 293 28.95 -7.54 -13.16
C HIS A 293 27.69 -6.65 -13.28
N LEU A 294 26.74 -6.75 -12.36
CA LEU A 294 25.49 -6.01 -12.44
C LEU A 294 25.65 -4.60 -11.84
N PRO A 295 24.99 -3.58 -12.41
CA PRO A 295 24.97 -2.25 -11.83
C PRO A 295 24.44 -2.22 -10.40
N SER A 296 24.86 -1.19 -9.65
CA SER A 296 24.36 -0.94 -8.31
C SER A 296 22.83 -0.78 -8.33
N ILE A 297 22.15 -1.36 -7.34
CA ILE A 297 20.69 -1.31 -7.22
C ILE A 297 20.20 0.14 -7.17
N CYS A 298 19.30 0.50 -8.08
CA CYS A 298 18.65 1.80 -8.21
C CYS A 298 17.58 2.03 -7.13
N LEU A 299 16.94 0.95 -6.66
CA LEU A 299 15.94 0.95 -5.59
C LEU A 299 16.62 1.00 -4.22
N LYS A 300 16.51 2.13 -3.51
CA LYS A 300 17.08 2.30 -2.17
C LYS A 300 16.03 2.05 -1.10
N GLN A 301 16.32 1.18 -0.14
CA GLN A 301 15.44 0.95 1.00
C GLN A 301 15.36 2.22 1.87
N VAL A 302 14.15 2.76 2.03
CA VAL A 302 13.87 3.93 2.86
C VAL A 302 13.13 3.54 4.15
N PHE A 303 12.41 2.41 4.14
CA PHE A 303 11.79 1.83 5.32
C PHE A 303 12.18 0.34 5.41
N PRO A 304 12.71 -0.15 6.55
CA PRO A 304 12.75 0.48 7.88
C PRO A 304 13.95 1.42 8.16
N LYS A 305 14.78 1.74 7.17
CA LYS A 305 15.96 2.62 7.34
C LYS A 305 15.64 3.90 8.13
N TYR A 306 14.54 4.58 7.81
CA TYR A 306 14.10 5.78 8.51
C TYR A 306 12.97 5.56 9.52
N ALA A 307 12.65 4.31 9.90
CA ALA A 307 11.47 3.97 10.70
C ALA A 307 11.34 4.78 12.00
N LYS A 308 12.46 5.02 12.70
CA LYS A 308 12.48 5.81 13.96
C LYS A 308 11.82 7.19 13.80
N GLN A 309 11.96 7.82 12.63
CA GLN A 309 11.39 9.14 12.36
C GLN A 309 9.88 9.11 12.08
N PHE A 310 9.31 7.95 11.73
CA PHE A 310 7.92 7.83 11.28
C PHE A 310 7.07 6.88 12.13
N ASN A 311 7.65 6.19 13.12
CA ASN A 311 6.92 5.23 13.97
C ASN A 311 5.70 5.85 14.66
N TYR A 312 5.76 7.14 15.01
CA TYR A 312 4.64 7.86 15.62
C TYR A 312 3.39 7.94 14.72
N LEU A 313 3.55 7.79 13.39
CA LEU A 313 2.44 7.78 12.42
C LEU A 313 1.78 6.40 12.28
N ARG A 314 2.35 5.35 12.87
CA ARG A 314 1.88 3.96 12.73
C ARG A 314 0.80 3.59 13.75
N LEU A 315 0.11 4.56 14.32
CA LEU A 315 -0.93 4.31 15.30
C LEU A 315 -2.10 3.53 14.69
N VAL A 316 -2.52 3.89 13.47
CA VAL A 316 -3.61 3.20 12.74
C VAL A 316 -3.20 1.78 12.33
N ASP A 317 -1.91 1.54 12.09
CA ASP A 317 -1.38 0.19 11.83
C ASP A 317 -1.55 -0.73 13.05
N ARG A 318 -1.31 -0.21 14.26
CA ARG A 318 -1.60 -0.93 15.52
C ARG A 318 -3.11 -1.18 15.70
N MET A 319 -3.95 -0.22 15.33
CA MET A 319 -5.41 -0.41 15.33
C MET A 319 -5.85 -1.51 14.37
N ALA A 320 -5.26 -1.56 13.17
CA ALA A 320 -5.54 -2.61 12.19
C ALA A 320 -5.12 -3.99 12.73
N ASN A 321 -4.02 -4.09 13.47
CA ASN A 321 -3.65 -5.36 14.12
C ASN A 321 -4.70 -5.81 15.15
N LEU A 322 -5.24 -4.88 15.94
CA LEU A 322 -6.36 -5.18 16.84
C LEU A 322 -7.59 -5.62 16.03
N PHE A 323 -7.96 -4.86 15.00
CA PHE A 323 -9.10 -5.19 14.13
C PHE A 323 -8.99 -6.60 13.54
N ILE A 324 -7.86 -6.90 12.89
CA ILE A 324 -7.53 -8.19 12.28
C ILE A 324 -7.65 -9.34 13.29
N ARG A 325 -7.15 -9.13 14.51
CA ARG A 325 -7.21 -10.14 15.58
C ARG A 325 -8.65 -10.52 15.96
N PHE A 326 -9.61 -9.61 15.79
CA PHE A 326 -11.00 -9.81 16.20
C PHE A 326 -11.98 -10.08 15.05
N LEU A 327 -11.56 -10.04 13.78
CA LEU A 327 -12.42 -10.37 12.63
C LEU A 327 -13.10 -11.74 12.78
N GLY A 328 -12.41 -12.71 13.41
CA GLY A 328 -12.99 -13.98 13.87
C GLY A 328 -13.34 -15.00 12.76
N ILE A 329 -13.57 -14.55 11.53
CA ILE A 329 -13.87 -15.37 10.35
C ILE A 329 -12.76 -15.17 9.32
N LYS A 330 -12.32 -16.26 8.68
CA LYS A 330 -11.33 -16.18 7.60
C LYS A 330 -12.00 -15.59 6.35
N GLY A 331 -11.30 -14.67 5.68
CA GLY A 331 -11.79 -14.08 4.43
C GLY A 331 -12.78 -12.93 4.58
N THR A 332 -13.17 -12.53 5.79
CA THR A 332 -14.00 -11.33 5.97
C THR A 332 -13.15 -10.08 6.19
N MET A 333 -13.64 -8.95 5.70
CA MET A 333 -13.11 -7.61 5.95
C MET A 333 -13.96 -6.80 6.93
N LYS A 334 -15.04 -7.40 7.45
CA LYS A 334 -16.00 -6.75 8.33
C LYS A 334 -16.01 -7.44 9.69
N LEU A 335 -15.83 -6.65 10.74
CA LEU A 335 -15.91 -7.11 12.11
C LEU A 335 -17.38 -7.22 12.52
N GLY A 336 -17.84 -8.42 12.84
CA GLY A 336 -19.19 -8.65 13.35
C GLY A 336 -19.39 -8.19 14.81
N PRO A 337 -20.64 -8.06 15.28
CA PRO A 337 -20.96 -7.56 16.63
C PRO A 337 -20.37 -8.47 17.72
N THR A 338 -20.36 -9.79 17.51
CA THR A 338 -19.75 -10.74 18.46
C THR A 338 -18.23 -10.56 18.56
N GLY A 339 -17.55 -10.29 17.44
CA GLY A 339 -16.13 -9.97 17.41
C GLY A 339 -15.83 -8.69 18.18
N PHE A 340 -16.62 -7.63 17.94
CA PHE A 340 -16.48 -6.35 18.64
C PHE A 340 -16.74 -6.47 20.15
N ARG A 341 -17.79 -7.21 20.57
CA ARG A 341 -18.02 -7.49 22.01
C ARG A 341 -16.85 -8.25 22.63
N THR A 342 -16.27 -9.19 21.90
CA THR A 342 -15.11 -9.97 22.38
C THR A 342 -13.88 -9.09 22.54
N PHE A 343 -13.64 -8.16 21.60
CA PHE A 343 -12.62 -7.11 21.73
C PHE A 343 -12.77 -6.31 23.03
N ILE A 344 -13.97 -5.78 23.28
CA ILE A 344 -14.26 -4.97 24.48
C ILE A 344 -14.01 -5.74 25.77
N ARG A 345 -14.44 -7.01 25.84
CA ARG A 345 -14.23 -7.86 27.03
C ARG A 345 -12.77 -8.23 27.23
N ASN A 346 -12.09 -8.67 26.17
CA ASN A 346 -10.70 -9.11 26.25
C ASN A 346 -9.75 -7.96 26.61
N CYS A 347 -10.05 -6.76 26.13
CA CYS A 347 -9.27 -5.55 26.43
C CYS A 347 -9.71 -4.82 27.72
N LYS A 348 -10.65 -5.41 28.50
CA LYS A 348 -11.16 -4.84 29.77
C LYS A 348 -11.65 -3.40 29.64
N LEU A 349 -12.39 -3.12 28.57
CA LEU A 349 -12.89 -1.77 28.26
C LEU A 349 -14.28 -1.48 28.87
N SER A 350 -15.04 -2.52 29.25
CA SER A 350 -16.32 -2.37 29.94
C SER A 350 -16.16 -1.73 31.33
N SER A 351 -17.09 -0.86 31.70
CA SER A 351 -17.15 -0.23 33.04
C SER A 351 -18.60 0.02 33.43
N SER A 352 -18.86 0.48 34.67
CA SER A 352 -20.20 0.93 35.08
C SER A 352 -20.77 1.99 34.13
N SER A 353 -19.89 2.83 33.56
CA SER A 353 -20.27 3.84 32.57
C SER A 353 -20.37 3.31 31.14
N LEU A 354 -19.88 2.11 30.83
CA LEU A 354 -19.89 1.51 29.48
C LEU A 354 -20.32 0.05 29.59
N SER A 355 -21.63 -0.16 29.68
CA SER A 355 -22.24 -1.48 29.72
C SER A 355 -22.16 -2.18 28.36
N MET A 356 -22.34 -3.50 28.32
CA MET A 356 -22.37 -4.23 27.05
C MET A 356 -23.52 -3.79 26.13
N ALA A 357 -24.67 -3.37 26.70
CA ALA A 357 -25.76 -2.80 25.93
C ALA A 357 -25.35 -1.47 25.27
N ALA A 358 -24.63 -0.59 26.00
CA ALA A 358 -24.09 0.64 25.43
C ALA A 358 -23.04 0.37 24.33
N VAL A 359 -22.28 -0.71 24.45
CA VAL A 359 -21.32 -1.17 23.44
C VAL A 359 -22.03 -1.66 22.17
N ASP A 360 -23.13 -2.40 22.31
CA ASP A 360 -23.93 -2.86 21.16
C ASP A 360 -24.55 -1.66 20.42
N ILE A 361 -25.07 -0.67 21.15
CA ILE A 361 -25.57 0.59 20.56
C ILE A 361 -24.46 1.32 19.80
N LEU A 362 -23.28 1.49 20.42
CA LEU A 362 -22.12 2.12 19.78
C LEU A 362 -21.74 1.42 18.48
N TYR A 363 -21.69 0.09 18.49
CA TYR A 363 -21.39 -0.70 17.30
C TYR A 363 -22.40 -0.45 16.18
N ILE A 364 -23.70 -0.48 16.50
CA ILE A 364 -24.79 -0.27 15.52
C ILE A 364 -24.70 1.13 14.92
N ASP A 365 -24.53 2.15 15.76
CA ASP A 365 -24.52 3.56 15.33
C ASP A 365 -23.35 3.87 14.40
N ILE A 366 -22.14 3.42 14.75
CA ILE A 366 -20.95 3.63 13.92
C ILE A 366 -21.08 2.82 12.62
N THR A 367 -21.46 1.55 12.71
CA THR A 367 -21.57 0.68 11.52
C THR A 367 -22.59 1.22 10.52
N ARG A 368 -23.74 1.71 10.99
CA ARG A 368 -24.77 2.30 10.14
C ARG A 368 -24.27 3.55 9.41
N ARG A 369 -23.52 4.43 10.10
CA ARG A 369 -22.94 5.63 9.48
C ARG A 369 -21.97 5.29 8.36
N TRP A 370 -21.04 4.36 8.60
CA TRP A 370 -20.06 3.98 7.58
C TRP A 370 -20.67 3.20 6.41
N ASN A 371 -21.66 2.34 6.65
CA ASN A 371 -22.36 1.64 5.57
C ASN A 371 -23.16 2.58 4.65
N SER A 372 -23.57 3.76 5.15
CA SER A 372 -24.20 4.79 4.30
C SER A 372 -23.21 5.53 3.39
N MET A 373 -21.91 5.50 3.70
CA MET A 373 -20.85 6.17 2.93
C MET A 373 -20.19 5.24 1.91
N THR A 374 -20.21 3.92 2.13
CA THR A 374 -19.62 2.94 1.20
C THR A 374 -20.66 2.42 0.21
N MET A 375 -20.32 2.42 -1.09
CA MET A 375 -21.20 1.94 -2.17
C MET A 375 -21.48 0.42 -2.11
N ASP A 376 -20.66 -0.35 -1.39
CA ASP A 376 -20.78 -1.80 -1.33
C ASP A 376 -21.55 -2.26 -0.07
N GLN A 377 -22.87 -2.38 -0.21
CA GLN A 377 -23.79 -2.78 0.86
C GLN A 377 -23.89 -4.29 1.08
N ARG A 378 -23.11 -5.10 0.36
CA ARG A 378 -23.27 -6.57 0.34
C ARG A 378 -22.78 -7.26 1.62
N ASP A 379 -21.82 -6.66 2.32
CA ASP A 379 -21.24 -7.24 3.52
C ASP A 379 -21.65 -6.51 4.81
N SER A 380 -22.35 -7.23 5.69
CA SER A 380 -22.74 -6.72 7.01
C SER A 380 -21.54 -6.67 7.97
N GLY A 381 -21.40 -5.57 8.71
CA GLY A 381 -20.46 -5.43 9.81
C GLY A 381 -19.58 -4.18 9.74
N MET A 382 -18.74 -4.01 10.75
CA MET A 382 -17.89 -2.83 10.93
C MET A 382 -16.61 -2.96 10.08
N CYS A 383 -16.36 -2.03 9.15
CA CYS A 383 -15.07 -1.95 8.43
C CYS A 383 -13.95 -1.39 9.32
N LEU A 384 -12.70 -1.40 8.81
CA LEU A 384 -11.55 -0.88 9.55
C LEU A 384 -11.75 0.58 9.96
N GLN A 385 -12.24 1.45 9.06
CA GLN A 385 -12.43 2.87 9.35
C GLN A 385 -13.48 3.10 10.45
N ALA A 386 -14.56 2.32 10.43
CA ALA A 386 -15.56 2.31 11.49
C ALA A 386 -14.97 1.85 12.84
N PHE A 387 -14.09 0.83 12.82
CA PHE A 387 -13.39 0.39 14.04
C PHE A 387 -12.40 1.43 14.56
N VAL A 388 -11.69 2.13 13.67
CA VAL A 388 -10.83 3.27 14.02
C VAL A 388 -11.65 4.33 14.74
N GLU A 389 -12.81 4.73 14.20
CA GLU A 389 -13.70 5.68 14.86
C GLU A 389 -14.17 5.19 16.24
N ALA A 390 -14.51 3.90 16.36
CA ALA A 390 -14.87 3.31 17.65
C ALA A 390 -13.74 3.42 18.68
N LEU A 391 -12.48 3.22 18.27
CA LEU A 391 -11.32 3.42 19.15
C LEU A 391 -11.17 4.88 19.57
N PHE A 392 -11.38 5.86 18.69
CA PHE A 392 -11.38 7.28 19.07
C PHE A 392 -12.46 7.57 20.13
N TYR A 393 -13.67 7.05 19.95
CA TYR A 393 -14.75 7.21 20.93
C TYR A 393 -14.39 6.61 22.30
N LEU A 394 -13.89 5.37 22.31
CA LEU A 394 -13.50 4.66 23.53
C LEU A 394 -12.32 5.37 24.24
N ALA A 395 -11.36 5.87 23.46
CA ALA A 395 -10.19 6.57 23.95
C ALA A 395 -10.59 7.90 24.62
N GLN A 396 -11.43 8.68 23.95
CA GLN A 396 -11.94 9.94 24.48
C GLN A 396 -12.74 9.73 25.77
N ARG A 397 -13.50 8.63 25.85
CA ARG A 397 -14.26 8.30 27.07
C ARG A 397 -13.33 7.97 28.24
N LYS A 398 -12.25 7.23 28.01
CA LYS A 398 -11.37 6.68 29.05
C LYS A 398 -10.24 7.64 29.46
N PHE A 399 -9.69 8.41 28.53
CA PHE A 399 -8.49 9.23 28.72
C PHE A 399 -8.74 10.74 28.53
N LYS A 400 -9.91 11.26 28.97
CA LYS A 400 -10.41 12.63 28.72
C LYS A 400 -9.42 13.79 28.90
N ARG A 401 -8.39 13.62 29.73
CA ARG A 401 -7.41 14.67 30.09
C ARG A 401 -6.21 14.75 29.13
N LEU A 402 -6.04 13.79 28.22
CA LEU A 402 -4.93 13.76 27.28
C LEU A 402 -5.31 14.39 25.92
N PRO A 403 -4.35 14.86 25.11
CA PRO A 403 -4.57 15.17 23.70
C PRO A 403 -5.08 13.95 22.91
N ARG A 404 -5.91 14.16 21.88
CA ARG A 404 -6.57 13.08 21.12
C ARG A 404 -5.63 11.94 20.69
N HIS A 405 -4.44 12.26 20.20
CA HIS A 405 -3.48 11.24 19.74
C HIS A 405 -2.95 10.38 20.90
N GLU A 406 -2.68 10.98 22.06
CA GLU A 406 -2.25 10.28 23.28
C GLU A 406 -3.38 9.44 23.87
N GLN A 407 -4.62 9.95 23.88
CA GLN A 407 -5.80 9.18 24.33
C GLN A 407 -5.87 7.83 23.60
N VAL A 408 -5.70 7.89 22.28
CA VAL A 408 -5.77 6.73 21.41
C VAL A 408 -4.57 5.81 21.61
N ALA A 409 -3.35 6.37 21.72
CA ALA A 409 -2.15 5.59 22.01
C ALA A 409 -2.29 4.84 23.34
N SER A 410 -2.70 5.51 24.41
CA SER A 410 -2.92 4.89 25.73
C SER A 410 -4.02 3.82 25.69
N LEU A 411 -5.07 4.00 24.88
CA LEU A 411 -6.09 2.96 24.70
C LEU A 411 -5.50 1.72 24.02
N ILE A 412 -4.72 1.90 22.96
CA ILE A 412 -4.09 0.79 22.23
C ILE A 412 -3.10 0.06 23.14
N ASP A 413 -2.25 0.78 23.88
CA ASP A 413 -1.30 0.20 24.84
C ASP A 413 -2.04 -0.65 25.89
N LEU A 414 -3.15 -0.15 26.42
CA LEU A 414 -4.01 -0.89 27.36
C LEU A 414 -4.60 -2.16 26.73
N CYS A 415 -5.07 -2.08 25.49
CA CYS A 415 -5.63 -3.23 24.78
C CYS A 415 -4.56 -4.30 24.54
N GLU A 416 -3.41 -3.91 24.02
CA GLU A 416 -2.29 -4.81 23.75
C GLU A 416 -1.78 -5.48 25.04
N TYR A 417 -1.66 -4.74 26.15
CA TYR A 417 -1.30 -5.28 27.46
C TYR A 417 -2.27 -6.37 27.95
N HIS A 418 -3.58 -6.12 27.88
CA HIS A 418 -4.54 -7.13 28.32
C HIS A 418 -4.57 -8.35 27.40
N LEU A 419 -4.30 -8.16 26.11
CA LEU A 419 -4.23 -9.26 25.15
C LEU A 419 -2.99 -10.12 25.34
N SER A 420 -1.83 -9.53 25.65
CA SER A 420 -0.63 -10.30 25.95
C SER A 420 -0.81 -11.18 27.19
N LEU A 421 -1.42 -10.66 28.25
CA LEU A 421 -1.77 -11.45 29.45
C LEU A 421 -2.70 -12.62 29.15
N LEU A 422 -3.65 -12.45 28.21
CA LEU A 422 -4.54 -13.53 27.79
C LEU A 422 -3.80 -14.59 26.98
N ASP A 423 -2.85 -14.19 26.13
CA ASP A 423 -2.04 -15.11 25.34
C ASP A 423 -1.10 -15.93 26.23
N GLU A 424 -0.47 -15.30 27.22
CA GLU A 424 0.35 -15.99 28.24
C GLU A 424 -0.46 -17.03 29.03
N LYS A 425 -1.67 -16.68 29.50
CA LYS A 425 -2.55 -17.62 30.20
C LYS A 425 -2.91 -18.83 29.35
N ARG A 426 -3.17 -18.63 28.05
CA ARG A 426 -3.47 -19.72 27.11
C ARG A 426 -2.27 -20.63 26.88
N LEU A 427 -1.07 -20.08 26.79
CA LEU A 427 0.18 -20.83 26.67
C LEU A 427 0.44 -21.70 27.91
N VAL A 428 0.21 -21.18 29.12
CA VAL A 428 0.39 -21.91 30.38
C VAL A 428 -0.64 -23.04 30.50
N CYS A 429 -1.92 -22.78 30.27
CA CYS A 429 -2.96 -23.81 30.30
C CYS A 429 -2.78 -24.89 29.23
N GLY A 430 -2.25 -24.52 28.04
CA GLY A 430 -1.94 -25.46 26.98
C GLY A 430 -0.78 -26.41 27.31
N ARG A 431 0.20 -25.95 28.11
CA ARG A 431 1.31 -26.79 28.60
C ARG A 431 0.94 -27.69 29.77
N SER A 432 -0.01 -27.28 30.63
CA SER A 432 -0.51 -28.14 31.71
C SER A 432 -1.41 -29.30 31.24
N ALA A 433 -1.96 -29.21 30.03
CA ALA A 433 -2.79 -30.27 29.45
C ALA A 433 -1.97 -31.44 28.85
N THR A 434 -0.67 -31.26 28.60
CA THR A 434 0.22 -32.29 28.05
C THR A 434 1.06 -33.02 29.11
N SER A 435 0.94 -32.68 30.39
CA SER A 435 1.73 -33.29 31.49
C SER A 435 0.90 -34.07 32.52
N GLY A 436 -0.31 -34.50 32.19
CA GLY A 436 -1.16 -35.32 33.05
C GLY A 436 -0.90 -36.82 32.88
N GLY A 437 0.25 -37.31 33.35
CA GLY A 437 0.54 -38.75 33.45
C GLY A 437 -0.36 -39.42 34.50
N ARG A 438 -1.13 -40.43 34.09
CA ARG A 438 -1.85 -41.35 34.99
C ARG A 438 -0.84 -42.22 35.76
N PRO A 439 -0.99 -42.45 37.08
CA PRO A 439 -0.17 -43.44 37.79
C PRO A 439 -0.67 -44.87 37.51
N PRO A 440 0.20 -45.90 37.63
CA PRO A 440 -0.13 -47.27 37.30
C PRO A 440 -0.77 -47.98 38.49
N HIS A 441 -1.87 -48.71 38.26
CA HIS A 441 -2.29 -49.77 39.18
C HIS A 441 -2.41 -51.11 38.44
N SER A 442 -1.87 -52.10 39.14
CA SER A 442 -1.63 -53.53 38.90
C SER A 442 -2.85 -54.38 38.52
N GLY A 443 -2.62 -55.43 37.71
CA GLY A 443 -3.58 -56.49 37.32
C GLY A 443 -4.05 -57.38 38.49
N THR A 444 -4.99 -58.32 38.36
CA THR A 444 -5.30 -59.34 37.32
C THR A 444 -6.76 -59.91 37.56
N PRO A 445 -7.23 -61.07 37.04
CA PRO A 445 -7.95 -61.24 35.76
C PRO A 445 -9.29 -62.05 35.78
N GLN A 446 -9.95 -62.13 34.60
CA GLN A 446 -10.90 -63.16 34.09
C GLN A 446 -12.35 -63.28 34.64
N GLU A 447 -13.34 -63.15 33.74
CA GLU A 447 -14.24 -64.25 33.28
C GLU A 447 -15.09 -63.83 32.05
N ALA A 448 -15.71 -64.81 31.37
CA ALA A 448 -15.81 -64.88 29.91
C ALA A 448 -17.24 -64.85 29.30
N THR A 449 -17.38 -64.17 28.12
CA THR A 449 -18.20 -64.46 26.88
C THR A 449 -19.72 -64.81 26.93
N PRO A 450 -20.50 -64.86 25.80
CA PRO A 450 -20.15 -64.78 24.35
C PRO A 450 -20.99 -63.86 23.41
N ALA A 451 -20.53 -63.88 22.16
CA ALA A 451 -20.86 -63.18 20.91
C ALA A 451 -22.28 -63.33 20.29
N ALA A 452 -22.58 -62.44 19.33
CA ALA A 452 -23.43 -62.70 18.16
C ALA A 452 -23.00 -61.83 16.94
N GLN A 453 -23.32 -62.31 15.75
CA GLN A 453 -22.58 -62.21 14.48
C GLN A 453 -22.93 -61.01 13.57
N LEU A 454 -22.00 -60.76 12.63
CA LEU A 454 -22.13 -59.95 11.42
C LEU A 454 -23.12 -60.57 10.40
N ALA A 455 -23.79 -59.70 9.65
CA ALA A 455 -24.35 -60.03 8.34
C ALA A 455 -24.07 -58.90 7.34
N GLU A 456 -23.45 -59.27 6.21
CA GLU A 456 -23.18 -58.44 5.04
C GLU A 456 -24.46 -58.20 4.21
N GLY A 457 -24.56 -57.03 3.58
CA GLY A 457 -25.58 -56.72 2.57
C GLY A 457 -25.06 -55.72 1.54
N ARG A 458 -24.90 -56.18 0.29
CA ARG A 458 -24.45 -55.42 -0.90
C ARG A 458 -25.40 -54.26 -1.29
N PRO A 459 -24.91 -53.23 -2.01
CA PRO A 459 -25.74 -52.15 -2.57
C PRO A 459 -26.15 -52.39 -4.05
N PRO A 460 -27.23 -51.75 -4.53
CA PRO A 460 -27.46 -51.48 -5.95
C PRO A 460 -27.53 -49.96 -6.30
N PRO A 461 -27.56 -49.59 -7.61
CA PRO A 461 -26.73 -48.48 -8.12
C PRO A 461 -27.48 -47.30 -8.82
N CYS A 462 -26.67 -46.34 -9.30
CA CYS A 462 -26.90 -45.28 -10.30
C CYS A 462 -27.72 -44.04 -9.87
N THR A 463 -27.23 -42.80 -10.07
CA THR A 463 -27.21 -42.16 -11.40
C THR A 463 -26.29 -40.92 -11.46
N ASN A 464 -25.68 -40.73 -12.64
CA ASN A 464 -24.87 -39.59 -13.04
C ASN A 464 -25.70 -38.29 -13.16
N GLY A 465 -25.23 -37.21 -12.55
CA GLY A 465 -25.71 -35.85 -12.76
C GLY A 465 -24.55 -34.90 -13.04
N ALA A 466 -24.43 -34.46 -14.29
CA ALA A 466 -23.40 -33.56 -14.78
C ALA A 466 -23.54 -32.15 -14.19
N LEU A 467 -22.47 -31.61 -13.60
CA LEU A 467 -22.37 -30.20 -13.22
C LEU A 467 -21.59 -29.43 -14.29
N LYS A 468 -22.30 -28.52 -14.96
CA LYS A 468 -21.78 -27.56 -15.94
C LYS A 468 -20.82 -26.57 -15.27
N LEU A 469 -19.57 -26.55 -15.73
CA LEU A 469 -18.61 -25.47 -15.51
C LEU A 469 -18.85 -24.38 -16.56
N SER A 470 -19.31 -23.21 -16.12
CA SER A 470 -19.38 -22.00 -16.94
C SER A 470 -18.03 -21.26 -16.90
N HIS A 471 -17.28 -21.33 -17.99
CA HIS A 471 -16.18 -20.41 -18.28
C HIS A 471 -16.74 -19.09 -18.83
N SER A 472 -16.54 -17.97 -18.13
CA SER A 472 -16.64 -16.64 -18.73
C SER A 472 -15.23 -16.17 -19.13
N ARG A 473 -15.02 -16.09 -20.45
CA ARG A 473 -13.93 -15.34 -21.07
C ARG A 473 -14.33 -13.86 -21.08
N HIS A 474 -13.61 -13.00 -20.38
CA HIS A 474 -13.61 -11.57 -20.71
C HIS A 474 -12.34 -11.28 -21.51
N ALA A 475 -12.57 -11.02 -22.79
CA ALA A 475 -11.58 -10.46 -23.69
C ALA A 475 -11.31 -9.00 -23.30
N LEU A 476 -10.02 -8.67 -23.23
CA LEU A 476 -9.53 -7.30 -23.21
C LEU A 476 -9.67 -6.74 -24.62
N SER A 477 -10.40 -5.63 -24.74
CA SER A 477 -10.26 -4.64 -25.80
C SER A 477 -10.18 -3.27 -25.16
#